data_AF-A0A1E4IW67-F1
#
_entry.id   AF-A0A1E4IW67-F1
#
_cell.length_a   1.000
_cell.length_b   1.000
_cell.length_c   1.000
_cell.angle_alpha   90.00
_cell.angle_beta   90.00
_cell.angle_gamma   90.00
#
_symmetry.space_group_name_H-M   'P 1'
#
loop_
_entity.id
_entity.type
_entity.pdbx_description
1 polymer ?
#
loop_
_entity_poly.entity_id
_entity_poly.type
_entity_poly.pdbx_seq_one_letter_code
_entity_poly.pdbx_strand_id
1 'polypeptide(L)'
;MDKKIILESLTRALESWVRNAPAAQLWQVHQSGGLGASIDMDEDIVRVRVTLGGPRNALSDVGKTDGRLPVTEAFLGGGNAVWGAPPLQGSLAREQWFLSSELAQEHARQYLIAELGEQREALVRFLDDWVARQSASGAIHIAGM
;
A
#
# COMPACT_ATOMS: atom_id res chain seq x y z
N MET A 1 0.82 -20.50 -15.84
CA MET A 1 0.96 -19.62 -14.67
C MET A 1 -0.39 -19.01 -14.34
N ASP A 2 -0.90 -19.23 -13.14
CA ASP A 2 -2.23 -18.74 -12.78
C ASP A 2 -2.13 -17.31 -12.20
N LYS A 3 -2.62 -16.32 -12.95
CA LYS A 3 -2.69 -14.92 -12.52
C LYS A 3 -3.42 -14.76 -11.18
N LYS A 4 -4.38 -15.66 -10.88
CA LYS A 4 -5.13 -15.64 -9.62
C LYS A 4 -4.23 -15.91 -8.41
N ILE A 5 -3.31 -16.87 -8.53
CA ILE A 5 -2.36 -17.21 -7.45
C ILE A 5 -1.44 -16.02 -7.16
N ILE A 6 -0.91 -15.37 -8.20
CA ILE A 6 -0.03 -14.21 -8.04
C ILE A 6 -0.79 -13.03 -7.43
N LEU A 7 -2.03 -12.79 -7.88
CA LEU A 7 -2.89 -11.74 -7.32
C LEU A 7 -3.17 -11.98 -5.82
N GLU A 8 -3.53 -13.20 -5.43
CA GLU A 8 -3.76 -13.55 -4.03
C GLU A 8 -2.49 -13.41 -3.18
N SER A 9 -1.33 -13.82 -3.69
CA SER A 9 -0.03 -13.61 -3.04
C SER A 9 0.31 -12.13 -2.90
N LEU A 10 0.02 -11.31 -3.92
CA LEU A 10 0.21 -9.87 -3.89
C LEU A 10 -0.68 -9.21 -2.84
N THR A 11 -1.98 -9.53 -2.83
CA THR A 11 -2.91 -9.01 -1.81
C THR A 11 -2.45 -9.38 -0.41
N ARG A 12 -2.09 -10.65 -0.16
CA ARG A 12 -1.59 -11.09 1.15
C ARG A 12 -0.31 -10.38 1.57
N ALA A 13 0.62 -10.16 0.64
CA ALA A 13 1.87 -9.46 0.92
C ALA A 13 1.61 -7.99 1.30
N LEU A 14 0.70 -7.32 0.58
CA LEU A 14 0.29 -5.95 0.88
C LEU A 14 -0.41 -5.83 2.23
N GLU A 15 -1.40 -6.69 2.51
CA GLU A 15 -2.07 -6.67 3.81
C GLU A 15 -1.11 -6.99 4.97
N SER A 16 -0.19 -7.95 4.76
CA SER A 16 0.85 -8.27 5.74
C SER A 16 1.79 -7.09 5.96
N TRP A 17 2.16 -6.38 4.90
CA TRP A 17 2.94 -5.15 5.01
C TRP A 17 2.18 -4.09 5.81
N VAL A 18 0.91 -3.82 5.50
CA VAL A 18 0.09 -2.83 6.23
C VAL A 18 0.04 -3.16 7.73
N ARG A 19 -0.16 -4.43 8.09
CA ARG A 19 -0.20 -4.89 9.49
C ARG A 19 1.11 -4.67 10.24
N ASN A 20 2.25 -4.77 9.56
CA ASN A 20 3.57 -4.73 10.19
C ASN A 20 4.36 -3.44 9.90
N ALA A 21 3.82 -2.53 9.09
CA ALA A 21 4.52 -1.32 8.68
C ALA A 21 4.77 -0.41 9.89
N PRO A 22 6.01 0.12 10.05
CA PRO A 22 6.31 1.09 11.08
C PRO A 22 5.57 2.40 10.82
N ALA A 23 5.32 3.18 11.87
CA ALA A 23 4.55 4.42 11.80
C ALA A 23 5.07 5.39 10.72
N ALA A 24 6.39 5.56 10.60
CA ALA A 24 6.97 6.44 9.57
C ALA A 24 6.62 6.00 8.13
N GLN A 25 6.56 4.69 7.87
CA GLN A 25 6.21 4.16 6.55
C GLN A 25 4.71 4.28 6.27
N LEU A 26 3.85 4.04 7.28
CA LEU A 26 2.42 4.29 7.17
C LEU A 26 2.16 5.77 6.87
N TRP A 27 2.81 6.68 7.60
CA TRP A 27 2.70 8.12 7.37
C TRP A 27 3.13 8.51 5.96
N GLN A 28 4.27 8.00 5.48
CA GLN A 28 4.77 8.27 4.14
C GLN A 28 3.75 7.88 3.06
N VAL A 29 3.14 6.68 3.18
CA VAL A 29 2.10 6.23 2.23
C VAL A 29 0.88 7.14 2.30
N HIS A 30 0.40 7.48 3.49
CA HIS A 30 -0.73 8.38 3.65
C HIS A 30 -0.46 9.81 3.14
N GLN A 31 0.77 10.29 3.26
CA GLN A 31 1.15 11.63 2.83
C GLN A 31 1.41 11.72 1.32
N SER A 32 2.10 10.74 0.76
CA SER A 32 2.70 10.84 -0.57
C SER A 32 2.39 9.67 -1.50
N GLY A 33 1.77 8.61 -0.99
CA GLY A 33 1.63 7.33 -1.67
C GLY A 33 2.98 6.63 -1.78
N GLY A 34 3.23 6.02 -2.93
CA GLY A 34 4.49 5.36 -3.24
C GLY A 34 4.58 3.91 -2.77
N LEU A 35 3.43 3.28 -2.48
CA LEU A 35 3.36 1.84 -2.28
C LEU A 35 3.81 1.15 -3.58
N GLY A 36 4.86 0.35 -3.46
CA GLY A 36 5.43 -0.43 -4.55
C GLY A 36 5.45 -1.91 -4.19
N ALA A 37 5.27 -2.75 -5.20
CA ALA A 37 5.46 -4.18 -5.09
C ALA A 37 6.47 -4.63 -6.17
N SER A 38 7.30 -5.60 -5.82
CA SER A 38 8.13 -6.35 -6.75
C SER A 38 7.76 -7.81 -6.64
N ILE A 39 7.49 -8.43 -7.79
CA ILE A 39 7.22 -9.86 -7.89
C ILE A 39 8.47 -10.51 -8.46
N ASP A 40 9.04 -11.42 -7.68
CA ASP A 40 10.15 -12.29 -8.04
C ASP A 40 9.63 -13.72 -8.19
N MET A 41 10.09 -14.43 -9.21
CA MET A 41 9.70 -15.82 -9.46
C MET A 41 10.94 -16.68 -9.53
N ASP A 42 10.94 -17.73 -8.71
CA ASP A 42 12.00 -18.73 -8.63
C ASP A 42 11.37 -20.10 -8.88
N GLU A 43 11.60 -20.65 -10.07
CA GLU A 43 10.95 -21.86 -10.61
C GLU A 43 9.41 -21.80 -10.50
N ASP A 44 8.84 -22.35 -9.42
CA ASP A 44 7.40 -22.39 -9.12
C ASP A 44 6.99 -21.52 -7.91
N ILE A 45 7.95 -20.83 -7.28
CA ILE A 45 7.72 -20.01 -6.09
C ILE A 45 7.55 -18.54 -6.49
N VAL A 46 6.37 -18.00 -6.18
CA VAL A 46 6.07 -16.57 -6.32
C VAL A 46 6.45 -15.85 -5.03
N ARG A 47 7.45 -14.98 -5.08
CA ARG A 47 7.85 -14.09 -3.97
C ARG A 47 7.41 -12.68 -4.25
N VAL A 48 6.51 -12.14 -3.42
CA VAL A 48 6.13 -10.73 -3.49
C VAL A 48 6.82 -9.97 -2.36
N ARG A 49 7.50 -8.88 -2.71
CA ARG A 49 8.10 -7.94 -1.76
C ARG A 49 7.48 -6.57 -1.94
N VAL A 50 7.04 -5.98 -0.83
CA VAL A 50 6.48 -4.62 -0.78
C VAL A 50 7.58 -3.66 -0.36
N THR A 51 7.76 -2.57 -1.12
CA THR A 51 8.76 -1.53 -0.84
C THR A 51 8.16 -0.15 -1.10
N LEU A 52 8.61 0.86 -0.36
CA LEU A 52 8.21 2.24 -0.60
C LEU A 52 9.20 2.93 -1.53
N GLY A 53 8.71 3.82 -2.39
CA GLY A 53 9.56 4.65 -3.26
C GLY A 53 10.13 3.91 -4.48
N GLY A 54 9.54 2.77 -4.85
CA GLY A 54 9.81 2.12 -6.14
C GLY A 54 9.25 2.92 -7.33
N PRO A 55 9.48 2.44 -8.57
CA PRO A 55 8.92 3.07 -9.77
C PRO A 55 7.40 3.23 -9.66
N ARG A 56 6.88 4.41 -10.05
CA ARG A 56 5.43 4.67 -10.03
C ARG A 56 4.71 3.63 -10.88
N ASN A 57 3.69 3.01 -10.30
CA ASN A 57 2.84 1.99 -10.90
C ASN A 57 1.41 2.13 -10.37
N ALA A 58 0.51 1.24 -10.79
CA ALA A 58 -0.90 1.30 -10.39
C ALA A 58 -1.14 1.27 -8.87
N LEU A 59 -0.20 0.78 -8.06
CA LEU A 59 -0.29 0.76 -6.59
C LEU A 59 0.17 2.06 -5.94
N SER A 60 0.86 2.94 -6.67
CA SER A 60 1.55 4.08 -6.07
C SER A 60 0.63 5.15 -5.50
N ASP A 61 -0.63 5.19 -5.94
CA ASP A 61 -1.60 6.13 -5.40
C ASP A 61 -2.50 5.48 -4.32
N VAL A 62 -2.38 4.17 -4.09
CA VAL A 62 -3.11 3.47 -3.02
C VAL A 62 -2.65 3.98 -1.66
N GLY A 63 -3.61 4.29 -0.79
CA GLY A 63 -3.34 4.78 0.55
C GLY A 63 -3.10 6.27 0.64
N LYS A 64 -2.97 6.96 -0.49
CA LYS A 64 -2.59 8.35 -0.50
C LYS A 64 -3.79 9.22 -0.13
N THR A 65 -3.67 9.90 1.00
CA THR A 65 -4.69 10.83 1.50
C THR A 65 -4.18 12.27 1.61
N ASP A 66 -2.96 12.56 1.12
CA ASP A 66 -2.27 13.84 1.35
C ASP A 66 -2.18 14.21 2.85
N GLY A 67 -2.05 13.18 3.70
CA GLY A 67 -2.04 13.31 5.16
C GLY A 67 -3.43 13.58 5.78
N ARG A 68 -4.50 13.54 4.97
CA ARG A 68 -5.90 13.51 5.42
C ARG A 68 -6.24 12.10 5.84
N LEU A 69 -5.64 11.65 6.95
CA LEU A 69 -6.04 10.41 7.59
C LEU A 69 -7.58 10.41 7.70
N PRO A 70 -8.26 9.38 7.18
CA PRO A 70 -9.69 9.40 7.06
C PRO A 70 -10.29 9.50 8.45
N VAL A 71 -11.10 10.52 8.63
CA VAL A 71 -12.03 10.61 9.76
C VAL A 71 -13.13 9.60 9.43
N THR A 72 -12.86 8.31 9.63
CA THR A 72 -13.91 7.30 9.49
C THR A 72 -15.06 7.67 10.43
N GLU A 73 -16.29 7.54 9.96
CA GLU A 73 -17.55 7.91 10.62
C GLU A 73 -17.78 7.31 12.04
N ALA A 74 -16.83 6.55 12.58
CA ALA A 74 -16.66 6.32 14.02
C ALA A 74 -16.45 7.63 14.84
N PHE A 75 -16.37 8.77 14.15
CA PHE A 75 -16.32 10.14 14.67
C PHE A 75 -17.54 10.58 15.50
N LEU A 76 -18.67 9.85 15.45
CA LEU A 76 -19.87 10.21 16.22
C LEU A 76 -19.99 9.43 17.54
N GLY A 77 -19.26 9.90 18.56
CA GLY A 77 -19.78 10.00 19.92
C GLY A 77 -20.16 8.71 20.67
N GLY A 78 -19.16 7.97 21.14
CA GLY A 78 -19.18 7.48 22.52
C GLY A 78 -18.34 8.45 23.34
N GLY A 79 -18.95 9.18 24.29
CA GLY A 79 -18.44 10.41 24.92
C GLY A 79 -17.08 10.40 25.65
N ASN A 80 -16.23 9.38 25.45
CA ASN A 80 -14.92 9.21 26.09
C ASN A 80 -13.76 8.92 25.11
N ALA A 81 -13.95 9.02 23.79
CA ALA A 81 -12.84 8.87 22.84
C ALA A 81 -11.96 10.14 22.83
N VAL A 82 -10.97 10.20 23.74
CA VAL A 82 -9.98 11.27 23.86
C VAL A 82 -8.91 11.13 22.76
N TRP A 83 -9.34 11.15 21.50
CA TRP A 83 -8.43 11.38 20.40
C TRP A 83 -8.27 12.90 20.31
N GLY A 84 -7.17 13.43 20.87
CA GLY A 84 -6.88 14.87 20.77
C GLY A 84 -7.00 15.33 19.31
N ALA A 85 -7.53 16.54 19.09
CA ALA A 85 -7.76 17.07 17.75
C ALA A 85 -6.46 17.00 16.93
N PRO A 86 -6.47 16.38 15.73
CA PRO A 86 -5.26 16.26 14.94
C PRO A 86 -4.74 17.66 14.59
N PRO A 87 -3.43 17.92 14.69
CA PRO A 87 -2.84 19.19 14.28
C PRO A 87 -3.16 19.55 12.83
N LEU A 88 -3.06 20.83 12.47
CA LEU A 88 -3.38 21.33 11.13
C LEU A 88 -2.69 20.51 10.02
N GLN A 89 -3.42 20.29 8.91
CA GLN A 89 -2.88 19.59 7.74
C GLN A 89 -1.62 20.31 7.24
N GLY A 90 -0.61 19.54 6.83
CA GLY A 90 0.66 20.07 6.33
C GLY A 90 1.61 20.60 7.40
N SER A 91 1.24 20.56 8.69
CA SER A 91 2.14 20.93 9.79
C SER A 91 3.08 19.78 10.18
N LEU A 92 4.30 20.12 10.57
CA LEU A 92 5.26 19.16 11.16
C LEU A 92 4.70 18.51 12.43
N ALA A 93 3.88 19.26 13.18
CA ALA A 93 3.20 18.75 14.38
C ALA A 93 2.26 17.58 14.07
N ARG A 94 1.69 17.51 12.85
CA ARG A 94 0.79 16.42 12.44
C ARG A 94 1.52 15.11 12.25
N GLU A 95 2.71 15.17 11.65
CA GLU A 95 3.58 13.99 11.54
C GLU A 95 4.00 13.50 12.92
N GLN A 96 4.51 14.40 13.79
CA GLN A 96 4.90 14.04 15.15
C GLN A 96 3.74 13.44 15.95
N TRP A 97 2.55 14.04 15.84
CA TRP A 97 1.33 13.51 16.45
C TRP A 97 1.03 12.09 15.96
N PHE A 98 1.06 11.84 14.64
CA PHE A 98 0.81 10.52 14.08
C PHE A 98 1.83 9.47 14.55
N LEU A 99 3.12 9.83 14.54
CA LEU A 99 4.20 8.96 15.01
C LEU A 99 4.07 8.62 16.50
N SER A 100 3.45 9.50 17.30
CA SER A 100 3.21 9.29 18.74
C SER A 100 1.88 8.63 19.10
N SER A 101 0.95 8.47 18.15
CA SER A 101 -0.41 7.97 18.40
C SER A 101 -0.62 6.57 17.83
N GLU A 102 -0.54 5.54 18.67
CA GLU A 102 -0.81 4.14 18.27
C GLU A 102 -2.23 3.99 17.69
N LEU A 103 -3.21 4.70 18.28
CA LEU A 103 -4.58 4.70 17.78
C LEU A 103 -4.65 5.27 16.35
N ALA A 104 -3.92 6.35 16.06
CA ALA A 104 -3.88 6.89 14.71
C ALA A 104 -3.24 5.95 13.69
N GLN A 105 -2.19 5.25 14.12
CA GLN A 105 -1.54 4.24 13.28
C GLN A 105 -2.49 3.07 13.00
N GLU A 106 -3.28 2.64 13.98
CA GLU A 106 -4.24 1.55 13.80
C GLU A 106 -5.36 1.92 12.82
N HIS A 107 -5.96 3.10 12.97
CA HIS A 107 -6.96 3.57 12.00
C HIS A 107 -6.36 3.75 10.59
N ALA A 108 -5.12 4.22 10.48
CA ALA A 108 -4.42 4.32 9.20
C ALA A 108 -4.21 2.94 8.54
N ARG A 109 -3.96 1.88 9.32
CA ARG A 109 -3.90 0.50 8.83
C ARG A 109 -5.27 0.02 8.37
N GLN A 110 -6.32 0.24 9.16
CA GLN A 110 -7.68 -0.18 8.81
C GLN A 110 -8.14 0.44 7.49
N TYR A 111 -7.86 1.72 7.29
CA TYR A 111 -8.14 2.39 6.02
C TYR A 111 -7.37 1.76 4.86
N LEU A 112 -6.05 1.56 5.01
CA LEU A 112 -5.25 0.94 3.96
C LEU A 112 -5.74 -0.46 3.59
N ILE A 113 -6.16 -1.27 4.58
CA ILE A 113 -6.74 -2.59 4.33
C ILE A 113 -8.06 -2.48 3.56
N ALA A 114 -8.93 -1.55 3.94
CA ALA A 114 -10.19 -1.32 3.24
C ALA A 114 -9.95 -0.87 1.79
N GLU A 115 -9.07 0.11 1.59
CA GLU A 115 -8.73 0.63 0.28
C GLU A 115 -8.07 -0.43 -0.61
N LEU A 116 -7.20 -1.30 -0.07
CA LEU A 116 -6.65 -2.44 -0.81
C LEU A 116 -7.75 -3.40 -1.30
N GLY A 117 -8.83 -3.57 -0.53
CA GLY A 117 -10.01 -4.35 -0.92
C GLY A 117 -10.81 -3.69 -2.05
N GLU A 118 -10.96 -2.37 -2.01
CA GLU A 118 -11.68 -1.59 -3.03
C GLU A 118 -10.86 -1.40 -4.32
N GLN A 119 -9.55 -1.21 -4.20
CA GLN A 119 -8.60 -1.01 -5.30
C GLN A 119 -8.12 -2.33 -5.94
N ARG A 120 -8.99 -3.35 -5.95
CA ARG A 120 -8.67 -4.65 -6.58
C ARG A 120 -8.33 -4.51 -8.06
N GLU A 121 -8.94 -3.56 -8.76
CA GLU A 121 -8.60 -3.26 -10.16
C GLU A 121 -7.16 -2.76 -10.32
N ALA A 122 -6.65 -1.96 -9.38
CA ALA A 122 -5.27 -1.48 -9.41
C ALA A 122 -4.26 -2.63 -9.23
N LEU A 123 -4.58 -3.61 -8.38
CA LEU A 123 -3.79 -4.84 -8.22
C LEU A 123 -3.74 -5.66 -9.51
N VAL A 124 -4.89 -5.79 -10.21
CA VAL A 124 -4.97 -6.50 -11.49
C VAL A 124 -4.15 -5.77 -12.56
N ARG A 125 -4.29 -4.45 -12.68
CA ARG A 125 -3.51 -3.64 -13.64
C ARG A 125 -2.00 -3.74 -13.38
N PHE A 126 -1.59 -3.66 -12.12
CA PHE A 126 -0.19 -3.88 -11.74
C PHE A 126 0.31 -5.25 -12.19
N LEU A 127 -0.49 -6.31 -12.00
CA LEU A 127 -0.14 -7.65 -12.42
C LEU A 127 -0.06 -7.76 -13.95
N ASP A 128 -1.00 -7.18 -14.69
CA ASP A 128 -0.98 -7.18 -16.15
C ASP A 128 0.24 -6.45 -16.71
N ASP A 129 0.60 -5.29 -16.15
CA ASP A 129 1.82 -4.55 -16.51
C ASP A 129 3.09 -5.34 -16.21
N TRP A 130 3.11 -6.09 -15.10
CA TRP A 130 4.22 -6.96 -14.77
C TRP A 130 4.32 -8.15 -15.75
N VAL A 131 3.22 -8.82 -16.07
CA VAL A 131 3.20 -9.92 -17.05
C VAL A 131 3.68 -9.45 -18.42
N ALA A 132 3.20 -8.28 -18.87
CA ALA A 132 3.63 -7.70 -20.15
C ALA A 132 5.15 -7.46 -20.21
N ARG A 133 5.75 -6.97 -19.11
CA ARG A 133 7.20 -6.77 -19.01
C ARG A 133 7.98 -8.08 -19.03
N GLN A 134 7.49 -9.13 -18.39
CA GLN A 134 8.13 -10.44 -18.43
C GLN A 134 8.10 -11.05 -19.83
N SER A 135 6.98 -10.93 -20.55
CA SER A 135 6.89 -11.40 -21.95
C SER A 135 7.82 -10.62 -22.89
N ALA A 136 7.95 -9.31 -22.70
CA ALA A 136 8.90 -8.49 -23.47
C ALA A 136 10.37 -8.85 -23.17
N SER A 137 10.69 -9.10 -21.90
CA SER A 137 12.06 -9.49 -21.49
C SER A 137 12.44 -10.89 -21.99
N GLY A 138 11.46 -11.80 -22.11
CA GLY A 138 11.66 -13.11 -22.74
C GLY A 138 11.81 -13.04 -24.27
N ALA A 139 11.12 -12.11 -24.94
CA ALA A 139 11.19 -11.95 -26.40
C ALA A 139 12.56 -11.43 -26.89
N ILE A 140 13.26 -10.63 -26.09
CA ILE A 140 14.62 -10.16 -26.41
C ILE A 140 15.63 -11.32 -26.48
N HIS A 141 15.38 -12.41 -25.76
CA HIS A 141 16.29 -13.56 -25.73
C HIS A 141 16.15 -14.52 -26.93
N ILE A 142 15.10 -14.37 -27.75
CA ILE A 142 14.82 -15.25 -28.91
C ILE A 142 15.14 -14.58 -30.26
N ALA A 143 15.38 -13.27 -30.28
CA ALA A 143 15.68 -12.52 -31.51
C ALA A 143 17.19 -12.35 -31.77
N GLY A 144 18.05 -13.08 -31.04
CA GLY A 144 19.51 -13.01 -31.10
C GLY A 144 20.20 -14.33 -31.41
N MET A 145 19.52 -15.29 -32.04
CA MET A 145 20.12 -16.53 -32.57
C MET A 145 19.87 -16.66 -34.07
#